data_AF-A0A8D9B0L7-F1
#
_entry.id   AF-A0A8D9B0L7-F1
#
_cell.length_a   1.000
_cell.length_b   1.000
_cell.length_c   1.000
_cell.angle_alpha   90.00
_cell.angle_beta   90.00
_cell.angle_gamma   90.00
#
_symmetry.space_group_name_H-M   'P 1'
#
loop_
_entity.id
_entity.type
_entity.pdbx_description
1 polymer ?
#
loop_
_entity_poly.entity_id
_entity_poly.type
_entity_poly.pdbx_seq_one_letter_code
_entity_poly.pdbx_strand_id
1 'polypeptide(L)'
;MTTAPDPYCHPSTLINIPQIQLYDFEQHLNNNTACIIDVREPKELQETGRIPNSVNIPLGEVREAFELSPAQFQQKYKYSKPSPDKTLVLTCRSGKRSQIACEVLHKQGYERVINYCEGWLGWEQKLKQEQQEQQKQ
;
A
#
# COMPACT_ATOMS: atom_id res chain seq x y z
N MET A 1 45.00 -1.72 20.15
CA MET A 1 44.30 -2.68 19.26
C MET A 1 42.84 -2.67 19.67
N THR A 2 42.06 -1.76 19.08
CA THR A 2 40.64 -1.56 19.41
C THR A 2 39.83 -2.42 18.44
N THR A 3 39.29 -3.54 18.91
CA THR A 3 38.39 -4.37 18.11
C THR A 3 37.13 -3.55 17.80
N ALA A 4 36.90 -3.30 16.50
CA ALA A 4 35.68 -2.69 16.00
C ALA A 4 34.46 -3.53 16.42
N PRO A 5 33.28 -2.92 16.66
CA PRO A 5 32.06 -3.67 16.88
C PRO A 5 31.72 -4.48 15.61
N ASP A 6 31.32 -5.73 15.83
CA ASP A 6 30.97 -6.73 14.83
C ASP A 6 29.86 -6.23 13.88
N PRO A 7 30.04 -6.23 12.55
CA PRO A 7 29.08 -5.71 11.57
C PRO A 7 27.85 -6.60 11.34
N TYR A 8 27.72 -7.75 12.03
CA TYR A 8 26.65 -8.72 11.79
C TYR A 8 25.56 -8.74 12.88
N CYS A 9 25.03 -7.58 13.27
CA CYS A 9 23.73 -7.54 13.95
C CYS A 9 22.62 -7.46 12.89
N HIS A 10 22.27 -8.60 12.30
CA HIS A 10 21.03 -8.73 11.53
C HIS A 10 19.96 -9.35 12.43
N PRO A 11 19.07 -8.56 13.05
CA PRO A 11 17.82 -9.13 13.53
C PRO A 11 17.02 -9.55 12.29
N SER A 12 17.10 -10.82 11.93
CA SER A 12 16.17 -11.49 11.01
C SER A 12 14.80 -11.58 11.69
N THR A 13 14.19 -10.42 11.94
CA THR A 13 12.85 -10.33 12.47
C THR A 13 11.93 -10.69 11.32
N LEU A 14 11.25 -11.83 11.42
CA LEU A 14 10.15 -12.16 10.54
C LEU A 14 9.09 -11.05 10.71
N ILE A 15 9.02 -10.14 9.74
CA ILE A 15 8.06 -9.04 9.77
C ILE A 15 6.69 -9.64 9.45
N ASN A 16 5.83 -9.77 10.46
CA ASN A 16 4.46 -10.21 10.26
C ASN A 16 3.59 -9.01 9.86
N ILE A 17 3.40 -8.81 8.56
CA ILE A 17 2.53 -7.76 8.04
C ILE A 17 1.06 -8.22 8.15
N PRO A 18 0.16 -7.46 8.81
CA PRO A 18 -1.25 -7.79 8.86
C PRO A 18 -1.86 -7.79 7.46
N GLN A 19 -2.72 -8.76 7.19
CA GLN A 19 -3.43 -8.90 5.92
C GLN A 19 -4.92 -8.69 6.15
N ILE A 20 -5.57 -7.96 5.25
CA ILE A 20 -7.01 -7.71 5.29
C ILE A 20 -7.68 -8.16 3.98
N GLN A 21 -8.95 -8.51 4.08
CA GLN A 21 -9.82 -8.85 2.95
C GLN A 21 -10.65 -7.63 2.51
N LEU A 22 -11.45 -7.78 1.47
CA LEU A 22 -12.27 -6.74 0.85
C LEU A 22 -13.17 -6.04 1.86
N TYR A 23 -13.82 -6.79 2.74
CA TYR A 23 -14.72 -6.21 3.76
C TYR A 23 -14.01 -5.17 4.63
N ASP A 24 -12.87 -5.54 5.23
CA ASP A 24 -12.09 -4.64 6.09
C ASP A 24 -11.46 -3.50 5.28
N PHE A 25 -11.04 -3.78 4.04
CA PHE A 25 -10.54 -2.78 3.11
C PHE A 25 -11.58 -1.70 2.83
N GLU A 26 -12.84 -2.10 2.59
CA GLU A 26 -13.96 -1.18 2.40
C GLU A 26 -14.24 -0.35 3.64
N GLN A 27 -14.16 -0.94 4.84
CA GLN A 27 -14.31 -0.17 6.08
C GLN A 27 -13.23 0.92 6.19
N HIS A 28 -11.98 0.59 5.85
CA HIS A 28 -10.91 1.58 5.84
C HIS A 28 -11.10 2.68 4.80
N LEU A 29 -11.55 2.29 3.61
CA LEU A 29 -11.82 3.18 2.49
C LEU A 29 -12.98 4.15 2.77
N ASN A 30 -14.13 3.62 3.21
CA ASN A 30 -15.36 4.37 3.44
C ASN A 30 -15.26 5.31 4.65
N ASN A 31 -14.59 4.86 5.71
CA ASN A 31 -14.41 5.66 6.92
C ASN A 31 -13.16 6.57 6.86
N ASN A 32 -12.39 6.52 5.77
CA ASN A 32 -11.15 7.27 5.57
C ASN A 32 -10.15 7.13 6.75
N THR A 33 -10.08 5.93 7.32
CA THR A 33 -9.25 5.64 8.51
C THR A 33 -7.83 5.23 8.17
N ALA A 34 -7.55 4.98 6.89
CA ALA A 34 -6.23 4.63 6.38
C ALA A 34 -5.93 5.33 5.06
N CYS A 35 -4.63 5.53 4.78
CA CYS A 35 -4.16 5.96 3.47
C CYS A 35 -4.00 4.73 2.57
N ILE A 36 -4.69 4.72 1.43
CA ILE A 36 -4.63 3.60 0.50
C ILE A 36 -3.57 3.86 -0.56
N ILE A 37 -2.59 2.96 -0.66
CA ILE A 37 -1.48 3.05 -1.61
C ILE A 37 -1.56 1.91 -2.61
N ASP A 38 -1.78 2.25 -3.87
CA ASP A 38 -1.76 1.31 -5.00
C ASP A 38 -0.36 1.22 -5.59
N VAL A 39 0.27 0.05 -5.45
CA VAL A 39 1.65 -0.21 -5.92
C VAL A 39 1.75 -0.81 -7.32
N ARG A 40 0.65 -0.84 -8.07
CA ARG A 40 0.64 -1.23 -9.48
C ARG A 40 1.30 -0.17 -10.36
N GLU A 41 1.63 -0.57 -11.58
CA GLU A 41 2.16 0.37 -12.57
C GLU A 41 1.07 1.35 -13.02
N PRO A 42 1.40 2.62 -13.31
CA PRO A 42 0.41 3.63 -13.69
C PRO A 42 -0.39 3.23 -14.94
N LYS A 43 0.23 2.45 -15.84
CA LYS A 43 -0.43 1.90 -17.03
C LYS A 43 -1.56 0.92 -16.67
N GLU A 44 -1.36 0.06 -15.66
CA GLU A 44 -2.41 -0.86 -15.19
C GLU A 44 -3.62 -0.07 -14.67
N LEU A 45 -3.38 1.06 -14.00
CA LEU A 45 -4.45 1.93 -13.47
C LEU A 45 -5.23 2.64 -14.58
N GLN A 46 -4.57 2.99 -15.69
CA GLN A 46 -5.24 3.59 -16.85
C GLN A 46 -6.12 2.58 -17.58
N GLU A 47 -5.69 1.31 -17.64
CA GLU A 47 -6.42 0.25 -18.35
C GLU A 47 -7.57 -0.35 -17.52
N THR A 48 -7.32 -0.61 -16.24
CA THR A 48 -8.29 -1.31 -15.36
C THR A 48 -9.11 -0.36 -14.50
N GLY A 49 -8.61 0.84 -14.25
CA GLY A 49 -9.19 1.79 -13.32
C GLY A 49 -8.45 1.86 -11.98
N ARG A 50 -8.97 2.71 -11.11
CA ARG A 50 -8.36 3.09 -9.83
C ARG A 50 -9.33 2.91 -8.69
N ILE A 51 -8.80 2.53 -7.53
CA ILE A 51 -9.57 2.53 -6.29
C ILE A 51 -9.77 3.99 -5.87
N PRO A 52 -10.98 4.43 -5.49
CA PRO A 52 -11.20 5.79 -5.03
C PRO A 52 -10.32 6.09 -3.81
N ASN A 53 -9.92 7.35 -3.63
CA ASN A 53 -9.05 7.81 -2.54
C ASN A 53 -7.68 7.09 -2.42
N SER A 54 -7.27 6.34 -3.44
CA SER A 54 -5.95 5.69 -3.48
C SER A 54 -4.87 6.56 -4.15
N VAL A 55 -3.68 6.57 -3.56
CA VAL A 55 -2.47 7.14 -4.18
C VAL A 55 -1.73 6.04 -4.94
N ASN A 56 -1.29 6.32 -6.16
CA ASN A 56 -0.49 5.37 -6.92
C ASN A 56 0.99 5.62 -6.70
N ILE A 57 1.69 4.63 -6.17
CA ILE A 57 3.14 4.66 -5.93
C ILE A 57 3.69 3.30 -6.36
N PRO A 58 4.20 3.17 -7.60
CA PRO A 58 4.67 1.89 -8.14
C PRO A 58 5.68 1.23 -7.20
N LEU A 59 5.65 -0.11 -7.10
CA LEU A 59 6.52 -0.85 -6.16
C LEU A 59 7.99 -0.44 -6.24
N GLY A 60 8.52 -0.24 -7.45
CA GLY A 60 9.91 0.16 -7.67
C GLY A 60 10.25 1.54 -7.09
N GLU A 61 9.26 2.43 -6.95
CA GLU A 61 9.43 3.76 -6.39
C GLU A 61 9.09 3.85 -4.89
N VAL A 62 8.42 2.86 -4.30
CA VAL A 62 7.92 2.93 -2.91
C VAL A 62 9.03 3.33 -1.93
N ARG A 63 10.21 2.72 -2.06
CA ARG A 63 11.35 3.02 -1.19
C ARG A 63 11.76 4.49 -1.28
N GLU A 64 12.04 4.95 -2.49
CA GLU A 64 12.52 6.32 -2.74
C GLU A 64 11.44 7.35 -2.40
N ALA A 65 10.19 7.07 -2.77
CA ALA A 65 9.03 7.92 -2.50
C ALA A 65 8.95 8.28 -1.01
N PHE A 66 9.10 7.27 -0.14
CA PHE A 66 8.99 7.47 1.30
C PHE A 66 10.26 8.03 1.96
N GLU A 67 11.38 8.07 1.24
CA GLU A 67 12.60 8.80 1.61
C GLU A 67 12.55 10.29 1.21
N LEU A 68 11.72 10.68 0.23
CA LEU A 68 11.56 12.08 -0.20
C LEU A 68 11.04 13.00 0.92
N SER A 69 11.39 14.28 0.83
CA SER A 69 10.77 15.31 1.67
C SER A 69 9.25 15.42 1.40
N PRO A 70 8.43 15.86 2.37
CA PRO A 70 6.99 16.01 2.19
C PRO A 70 6.61 16.87 0.97
N ALA A 71 7.37 17.93 0.71
CA ALA A 71 7.16 18.82 -0.44
C ALA A 71 7.41 18.11 -1.78
N GLN A 72 8.51 17.35 -1.89
CA GLN A 72 8.83 16.58 -3.10
C GLN A 72 7.81 15.46 -3.35
N PHE A 73 7.41 14.75 -2.29
CA PHE A 73 6.38 13.72 -2.36
C PHE A 73 5.06 14.29 -2.88
N GLN A 74 4.62 15.42 -2.33
CA GLN A 74 3.41 16.10 -2.78
C GLN A 74 3.52 16.59 -4.22
N GLN A 75 4.69 17.09 -4.63
CA GLN A 75 4.90 17.53 -6.01
C GLN A 75 4.83 16.36 -7.01
N LYS A 76 5.42 15.20 -6.67
CA LYS A 76 5.51 14.02 -7.53
C LYS A 76 4.19 13.23 -7.59
N TYR A 77 3.63 12.87 -6.42
CA TYR A 77 2.46 12.00 -6.33
C TYR A 77 1.13 12.75 -6.22
N LYS A 78 1.16 14.09 -6.16
CA LYS A 78 -0.02 14.96 -5.96
C LYS A 78 -0.83 14.57 -4.71
N TYR A 79 -0.14 14.05 -3.71
CA TYR A 79 -0.72 13.54 -2.47
C TYR A 79 0.13 13.94 -1.27
N SER A 80 -0.47 14.22 -0.12
CA SER A 80 0.29 14.56 1.08
C SER A 80 1.02 13.32 1.61
N LYS A 81 2.33 13.45 1.87
CA LYS A 81 3.12 12.35 2.46
C LYS A 81 2.46 11.89 3.77
N PRO A 82 2.08 10.61 3.90
CA PRO A 82 1.45 10.15 5.12
C PRO A 82 2.45 10.14 6.27
N SER A 83 2.00 10.50 7.47
CA SER A 83 2.80 10.41 8.68
C SER A 83 3.10 8.95 9.04
N PRO A 84 4.23 8.64 9.68
CA PRO A 84 4.56 7.30 10.15
C PRO A 84 3.49 6.68 11.06
N ASP A 85 2.78 7.51 11.82
CA ASP A 85 1.71 7.10 12.73
C ASP A 85 0.38 6.76 12.03
N LYS A 86 0.23 7.06 10.73
CA LYS A 86 -1.01 6.76 10.01
C LYS A 86 -1.02 5.30 9.55
N THR A 87 -2.21 4.69 9.57
CA THR A 87 -2.39 3.38 8.92
C THR A 87 -2.25 3.54 7.42
N LEU A 88 -1.40 2.72 6.83
CA LEU A 88 -1.23 2.57 5.40
C LEU A 88 -1.80 1.22 4.97
N VAL A 89 -2.73 1.24 4.03
CA VAL A 89 -3.26 0.02 3.41
C VAL A 89 -2.69 -0.05 2.01
N LEU A 90 -1.86 -1.05 1.74
CA LEU A 90 -1.21 -1.22 0.44
C LEU A 90 -1.97 -2.25 -0.37
N THR A 91 -2.13 -1.96 -1.65
CA THR A 91 -2.83 -2.81 -2.61
C THR A 91 -2.03 -2.93 -3.89
N CYS A 92 -2.15 -4.07 -4.56
CA CYS A 92 -1.58 -4.27 -5.89
C CYS A 92 -2.60 -4.99 -6.78
N ARG A 93 -2.17 -5.79 -7.76
CA ARG A 93 -3.11 -6.60 -8.55
C ARG A 93 -3.71 -7.77 -7.75
N SER A 94 -2.88 -8.47 -6.96
CA SER A 94 -3.24 -9.74 -6.31
C SER A 94 -2.61 -9.94 -4.92
N GLY A 95 -2.31 -8.85 -4.20
CA GLY A 95 -1.69 -8.89 -2.85
C GLY A 95 -0.16 -9.15 -2.76
N LYS A 96 0.50 -9.70 -3.79
CA LYS A 96 1.93 -10.09 -3.71
C LYS A 96 2.92 -8.92 -3.69
N ARG A 97 2.75 -7.96 -4.62
CA ARG A 97 3.62 -6.77 -4.71
C ARG A 97 3.41 -5.83 -3.51
N SER A 98 2.17 -5.70 -3.06
CA SER A 98 1.81 -4.88 -1.91
C SER A 98 2.41 -5.42 -0.61
N GLN A 99 2.52 -6.74 -0.44
CA GLN A 99 3.24 -7.32 0.68
C GLN A 99 4.71 -6.87 0.74
N ILE A 100 5.43 -6.93 -0.40
CA ILE A 100 6.82 -6.47 -0.49
C ILE A 100 6.92 -4.98 -0.15
N ALA A 101 5.99 -4.17 -0.66
CA ALA A 101 5.95 -2.74 -0.35
C ALA A 101 5.69 -2.49 1.15
N CYS A 102 4.82 -3.27 1.81
CA CYS A 102 4.60 -3.16 3.25
C CYS A 102 5.89 -3.44 4.03
N GLU A 103 6.63 -4.48 3.64
CA GLU A 103 7.91 -4.83 4.28
C GLU A 103 8.95 -3.70 4.11
N VAL A 104 9.00 -3.08 2.92
CA VAL A 104 9.89 -1.93 2.66
C VAL A 104 9.52 -0.75 3.56
N LEU A 105 8.24 -0.39 3.64
CA LEU A 105 7.78 0.72 4.47
C LEU A 105 7.96 0.46 5.97
N HIS A 106 7.74 -0.78 6.40
CA HIS A 106 7.99 -1.18 7.79
C HIS A 106 9.46 -0.97 8.18
N LYS A 107 10.39 -1.34 7.29
CA LYS A 107 11.83 -1.08 7.48
C LYS A 107 12.20 0.40 7.49
N GLN A 108 11.36 1.26 6.92
CA GLN A 108 11.53 2.72 6.94
C GLN A 108 10.84 3.40 8.15
N GLY A 109 10.28 2.63 9.08
CA GLY A 109 9.64 3.14 10.30
C GLY A 109 8.13 3.33 10.22
N TYR A 110 7.47 2.85 9.16
CA TYR A 110 6.01 2.80 9.09
C TYR A 110 5.51 1.51 9.73
N GLU A 111 5.24 1.56 11.03
CA GLU A 111 4.82 0.37 11.78
C GLU A 111 3.40 -0.09 11.42
N ARG A 112 2.51 0.86 11.08
CA ARG A 112 1.09 0.62 10.78
C ARG A 112 0.84 0.38 9.30
N VAL A 113 1.46 -0.64 8.74
CA VAL A 113 1.25 -1.07 7.34
C VAL A 113 0.38 -2.32 7.28
N ILE A 114 -0.57 -2.34 6.36
CA ILE A 114 -1.53 -3.43 6.17
C ILE A 114 -1.54 -3.82 4.70
N ASN A 115 -1.44 -5.11 4.41
CA ASN A 115 -1.55 -5.63 3.04
C ASN A 115 -3.01 -5.98 2.73
N TYR A 116 -3.58 -5.41 1.68
CA TYR A 116 -4.82 -5.91 1.12
C TYR A 116 -4.53 -7.09 0.19
N CYS A 117 -4.86 -8.31 0.63
CA CYS A 117 -4.40 -9.53 -0.03
C CYS A 117 -5.16 -9.86 -1.32
N GLU A 118 -6.43 -9.46 -1.45
CA GLU A 118 -7.19 -9.71 -2.69
C GLU A 118 -6.82 -8.72 -3.80
N GLY A 119 -6.27 -7.56 -3.42
CA GLY A 119 -5.82 -6.52 -4.34
C GLY A 119 -6.91 -6.01 -5.28
N TRP A 120 -6.50 -5.49 -6.42
CA TRP A 120 -7.41 -5.01 -7.46
C TRP A 120 -8.40 -6.08 -7.92
N LEU A 121 -8.02 -7.36 -7.96
CA LEU A 121 -8.92 -8.42 -8.41
C LEU A 121 -10.17 -8.56 -7.52
N GLY A 122 -9.99 -8.53 -6.19
CA GLY A 122 -11.13 -8.53 -5.27
C GLY A 122 -12.00 -7.28 -5.42
N TRP A 123 -11.36 -6.12 -5.61
CA TRP A 123 -12.08 -4.86 -5.85
C TRP A 123 -12.87 -4.86 -7.16
N GLU A 124 -12.27 -5.35 -8.25
CA GLU A 124 -12.92 -5.43 -9.56
C GLU A 124 -14.11 -6.40 -9.53
N GLN A 125 -13.99 -7.51 -8.81
CA GLN A 125 -15.08 -8.46 -8.64
C GLN A 125 -16.27 -7.83 -7.94
N LYS A 126 -16.05 -7.03 -6.89
CA LYS A 126 -17.09 -6.23 -6.24
C LYS A 126 -17.78 -5.29 -7.23
N LEU A 127 -17.02 -4.49 -7.98
CA LEU A 127 -17.59 -3.55 -8.95
C LEU A 127 -18.48 -4.26 -9.99
N LYS A 128 -18.08 -5.45 -10.44
CA LYS A 128 -18.87 -6.29 -11.35
C LYS A 128 -20.16 -6.79 -10.70
N GLN A 129 -20.12 -7.19 -9.43
CA GLN A 129 -21.31 -7.62 -8.68
C GLN A 129 -22.31 -6.47 -8.51
N GLU A 130 -21.85 -5.29 -8.10
CA GLU A 130 -22.70 -4.10 -7.93
C GLU A 130 -23.37 -3.68 -9.24
N GLN A 131 -22.65 -3.74 -10.36
CA GLN A 131 -23.22 -3.46 -11.68
C GLN A 131 -24.29 -4.48 -12.11
N GLN A 132 -24.10 -5.76 -11.78
CA GLN A 132 -25.08 -6.81 -12.10
C GLN A 132 -26.34 -6.70 -11.25
N GLU A 133 -26.22 -6.26 -9.99
CA GLU A 133 -27.37 -6.03 -9.11
C GLU A 133 -28.20 -4.85 -9.57
N GLN A 134 -27.56 -3.75 -9.99
CA GLN A 134 -28.25 -2.57 -10.52
C GLN A 134 -28.98 -2.84 -11.85
N GLN A 135 -28.53 -3.80 -12.66
CA GLN A 135 -29.20 -4.20 -13.91
C GLN A 135 -30.38 -5.15 -13.70
N LYS A 136 -30.51 -5.73 -12.50
CA LYS A 136 -31.61 -6.65 -12.14
C LYS A 136 -32.78 -5.93 -11.46
N GLN A 137 -32.68 -4.62 -11.31
CA GLN A 137 -33.62 -3.77 -10.59
C GLN A 137 -34.30 -2.80 -11.56
#